data_AF-A0AA49ETX2-F1
#
_entry.id   AF-A0AA49ETX2-F1
#
_cell.length_a   1.000
_cell.length_b   1.000
_cell.length_c   1.000
_cell.angle_alpha   90.00
_cell.angle_beta   90.00
_cell.angle_gamma   90.00
#
_symmetry.space_group_name_H-M   'P 1'
#
loop_
_entity.id
_entity.type
_entity.pdbx_description
1 polymer ?
#
loop_
_entity_poly.entity_id
_entity_poly.type
_entity_poly.pdbx_seq_one_letter_code
_entity_poly.pdbx_strand_id
1 'polypeptide(L)'
;MYVLSDELLFRVEKNGGILINKNNFSRLELSESESIFLSLVKEMGKEKAFNEYIKYFNADSLTKILREKIYKKGEIEEKEVSSFSIINKIQSKIKELKKLNQIELVIYPSMYCNLHCGFCFLANREDENVHLADD
;
A
#
# COMPACT_ATOMS: atom_id res chain seq x y z
N MET A 1 -6.54 -10.40 -20.15
CA MET A 1 -6.25 -9.09 -19.52
C MET A 1 -5.01 -9.23 -18.65
N TYR A 2 -4.24 -8.15 -18.47
CA TYR A 2 -3.12 -8.14 -17.53
C TYR A 2 -3.51 -7.44 -16.23
N VAL A 3 -3.17 -8.07 -15.10
CA VAL A 3 -3.47 -7.58 -13.75
C VAL A 3 -2.18 -7.48 -12.95
N LEU A 4 -2.18 -6.75 -11.84
CA LEU A 4 -1.03 -6.70 -10.95
C LEU A 4 -0.76 -8.10 -10.36
N SER A 5 0.50 -8.52 -10.30
CA SER A 5 0.87 -9.82 -9.72
C SER A 5 0.49 -9.90 -8.23
N ASP A 6 -0.08 -11.02 -7.79
CA ASP A 6 -0.45 -11.26 -6.39
C ASP A 6 0.77 -11.39 -5.47
N GLU A 7 1.95 -11.63 -6.05
CA GLU A 7 3.24 -11.62 -5.36
C GLU A 7 3.69 -10.21 -4.97
N LEU A 8 2.98 -9.17 -5.43
CA LEU A 8 3.27 -7.79 -5.13
C LEU A 8 2.25 -7.22 -4.13
N LEU A 9 2.75 -6.52 -3.12
CA LEU A 9 1.97 -5.65 -2.28
C LEU A 9 2.05 -4.23 -2.84
N PHE A 10 0.92 -3.72 -3.34
CA PHE A 10 0.78 -2.31 -3.72
C PHE A 10 0.04 -1.54 -2.63
N ARG A 11 0.60 -0.40 -2.21
CA ARG A 11 -0.02 0.52 -1.26
C ARG A 11 0.21 1.96 -1.68
N VAL A 12 -0.84 2.78 -1.55
CA VAL A 12 -0.79 4.24 -1.79
C VAL A 12 -0.22 4.92 -0.54
N GLU A 13 0.72 5.82 -0.74
CA GLU A 13 1.53 6.51 0.27
C GLU A 13 1.51 8.03 0.06
N LYS A 14 2.01 8.78 1.06
CA LYS A 14 2.08 10.25 0.98
C LYS A 14 2.83 10.79 -0.25
N ASN A 15 3.83 10.07 -0.75
CA ASN A 15 4.63 10.49 -1.91
C ASN A 15 4.14 9.86 -3.23
N GLY A 16 2.99 9.20 -3.22
CA GLY A 16 2.47 8.40 -4.32
C GLY A 16 2.15 7.00 -3.83
N GLY A 17 3.14 6.11 -3.80
CA GLY A 17 2.92 4.73 -3.42
C GLY A 17 4.18 3.90 -3.35
N ILE A 18 3.99 2.64 -2.95
CA ILE A 18 5.04 1.65 -2.88
C ILE A 18 4.55 0.32 -3.44
N LEU A 19 5.42 -0.35 -4.18
CA LEU A 19 5.31 -1.75 -4.54
C LEU A 19 6.36 -2.55 -3.78
N ILE A 20 5.96 -3.64 -3.14
CA ILE A 20 6.85 -4.55 -2.42
C ILE A 20 6.67 -5.96 -2.97
N ASN A 21 7.75 -6.60 -3.38
CA ASN A 21 7.71 -8.02 -3.71
C ASN A 21 7.67 -8.84 -2.42
N LYS A 22 6.64 -9.68 -2.26
CA LYS A 22 6.39 -10.47 -1.04
C LYS A 22 7.42 -11.58 -0.85
N ASN A 23 8.12 -11.99 -1.90
CA ASN A 23 9.06 -13.11 -1.86
C ASN A 23 10.47 -12.68 -1.43
N ASN A 24 10.88 -11.45 -1.77
CA ASN A 24 12.25 -10.96 -1.50
C ASN A 24 12.31 -9.56 -0.85
N PHE A 25 11.15 -8.96 -0.56
CA PHE A 25 11.00 -7.62 0.00
C PHE A 25 11.67 -6.49 -0.78
N SER A 26 12.00 -6.71 -2.06
CA SER A 26 12.44 -5.63 -2.93
C SER A 26 11.34 -4.59 -3.07
N ARG A 27 11.74 -3.32 -3.08
CA ARG A 27 10.82 -2.19 -3.02
C ARG A 27 10.98 -1.31 -4.25
N LEU A 28 9.85 -0.83 -4.75
CA LEU A 28 9.80 0.15 -5.81
C LEU A 28 8.94 1.32 -5.32
N GLU A 29 9.56 2.47 -5.17
CA GLU A 29 8.85 3.72 -4.91
C GLU A 29 8.15 4.20 -6.19
N LEU A 30 6.94 4.69 -6.01
CA LEU A 30 6.04 5.13 -7.07
C LEU A 30 5.69 6.60 -6.88
N SER A 31 5.69 7.31 -8.00
CA SER A 31 5.10 8.64 -8.08
C SER A 31 3.59 8.60 -7.87
N GLU A 32 3.00 9.78 -7.66
CA GLU A 32 1.55 9.96 -7.59
C GLU A 32 0.86 9.48 -8.87
N SER A 33 1.41 9.80 -10.05
CA SER A 33 0.94 9.33 -11.35
C SER A 33 0.91 7.81 -11.46
N GLU A 34 2.01 7.14 -11.12
CA GLU A 34 2.11 5.69 -11.16
C GLU A 34 1.15 5.02 -10.16
N SER A 35 0.94 5.65 -9.00
CA SER A 35 0.06 5.13 -7.96
C SER A 35 -1.42 5.26 -8.35
N ILE A 36 -1.80 6.36 -8.99
CA ILE A 36 -3.13 6.52 -9.60
C ILE A 36 -3.33 5.44 -10.66
N PHE A 37 -2.37 5.27 -11.56
CA PHE A 37 -2.45 4.27 -12.62
C PHE A 37 -2.61 2.85 -12.06
N LEU A 38 -1.76 2.41 -11.12
CA LEU A 38 -1.87 1.08 -10.53
C LEU A 38 -3.15 0.86 -9.73
N SER A 39 -3.71 1.93 -9.15
CA SER A 39 -5.03 1.86 -8.50
C SER A 39 -6.13 1.57 -9.51
N LEU A 40 -6.08 2.17 -10.70
CA LEU A 40 -6.98 1.82 -11.81
C LEU A 40 -6.75 0.37 -12.24
N VAL A 41 -5.49 -0.07 -12.41
CA VAL A 41 -5.16 -1.45 -12.82
C VAL A 41 -5.79 -2.48 -11.88
N LYS A 42 -5.82 -2.24 -10.57
CA LYS A 42 -6.45 -3.16 -9.60
C LYS A 42 -7.96 -3.32 -9.78
N GLU A 43 -8.65 -2.30 -10.27
CA GLU A 43 -10.11 -2.29 -10.40
C GLU A 43 -10.59 -2.69 -11.81
N MET A 44 -9.78 -2.48 -12.84
CA MET A 44 -10.24 -2.67 -14.24
C MET A 44 -9.21 -3.32 -15.18
N GLY A 45 -8.03 -3.68 -14.68
CA GLY A 45 -6.96 -4.30 -15.46
C GLY A 45 -6.14 -3.30 -16.28
N LYS A 46 -4.96 -3.75 -16.74
CA LYS A 46 -3.90 -2.89 -17.30
C LYS A 46 -4.36 -2.13 -18.54
N GLU A 47 -4.95 -2.81 -19.51
CA GLU A 47 -5.33 -2.22 -20.79
C GLU A 47 -6.40 -1.14 -20.61
N LYS A 48 -7.48 -1.45 -19.89
CA LYS A 48 -8.57 -0.51 -19.64
C LYS A 48 -8.12 0.65 -18.75
N ALA A 49 -7.31 0.37 -17.73
CA ALA A 49 -6.71 1.40 -16.87
C ALA A 49 -5.85 2.39 -17.67
N PHE A 50 -5.07 1.91 -18.63
CA PHE A 50 -4.24 2.79 -19.46
C PHE A 50 -5.10 3.72 -20.31
N ASN A 51 -6.12 3.18 -20.98
CA ASN A 51 -7.05 3.97 -21.78
C ASN A 51 -7.83 4.99 -20.95
N GLU A 52 -8.21 4.66 -19.72
CA GLU A 52 -8.84 5.63 -18.80
C GLU A 52 -7.85 6.67 -18.30
N TYR A 53 -6.62 6.28 -17.97
CA TYR A 53 -5.60 7.18 -17.43
C TYR A 53 -5.23 8.30 -18.41
N ILE A 54 -5.02 7.97 -19.70
CA ILE A 54 -4.60 8.93 -20.72
C ILE A 54 -5.67 9.98 -21.06
N LYS A 55 -6.92 9.81 -20.61
CA LYS A 55 -7.96 10.84 -20.73
C LYS A 55 -7.71 12.04 -19.82
N TYR A 56 -6.99 11.82 -18.71
CA TYR A 56 -6.78 12.81 -17.66
C TYR A 56 -5.32 13.23 -17.53
N PHE A 57 -4.37 12.40 -17.94
CA PHE A 57 -2.94 12.58 -17.68
C PHE A 57 -2.06 12.18 -18.88
N ASN A 58 -0.79 12.63 -18.88
CA ASN A 58 0.19 12.22 -19.89
C ASN A 58 0.84 10.86 -19.53
N ALA A 59 0.88 9.96 -20.51
CA ALA A 59 1.48 8.63 -20.42
C ALA A 59 3.00 8.65 -20.18
N ASP A 60 3.71 9.73 -20.49
CA ASP A 60 5.16 9.85 -20.28
C ASP A 60 5.58 9.59 -18.81
N SER A 61 4.68 9.93 -17.88
CA SER A 61 4.86 9.71 -16.45
C SER A 61 4.81 8.23 -16.01
N LEU A 62 4.43 7.31 -16.90
CA LEU A 62 4.28 5.88 -16.62
C LEU A 62 5.38 5.00 -17.25
N THR A 63 6.37 5.60 -17.90
CA THR A 63 7.41 4.88 -18.66
C THR A 63 8.11 3.78 -17.86
N LYS A 64 8.40 4.03 -16.57
CA LYS A 64 8.96 3.06 -15.64
C LYS A 64 7.98 1.90 -15.41
N ILE A 65 6.80 2.20 -14.85
CA ILE A 65 5.85 1.18 -14.41
C ILE A 65 5.25 0.32 -15.53
N LEU A 66 5.25 0.81 -16.77
CA LEU A 66 4.77 0.05 -17.94
C LEU A 66 5.76 -1.03 -18.39
N ARG A 67 7.07 -0.82 -18.17
CA ARG A 67 8.15 -1.75 -18.57
C ARG A 67 8.45 -2.81 -17.51
N GLU A 68 8.07 -2.54 -16.26
CA GLU A 68 8.30 -3.46 -15.15
C GLU A 68 7.55 -4.78 -15.30
N LYS A 69 8.20 -5.88 -14.88
CA LYS A 69 7.61 -7.24 -14.88
C LYS A 69 6.69 -7.45 -13.67
N ILE A 70 5.73 -6.57 -13.49
CA ILE A 70 4.82 -6.55 -12.34
C ILE A 70 3.40 -7.04 -12.67
N TYR A 71 3.13 -7.32 -13.95
CA TYR A 71 1.82 -7.75 -14.42
C TYR A 71 1.84 -9.22 -14.79
N LYS A 72 0.71 -9.89 -14.54
CA LYS A 72 0.46 -11.27 -14.96
C LYS A 72 -0.85 -11.35 -15.73
N LYS A 73 -1.04 -12.42 -16.50
CA LYS A 73 -2.37 -12.74 -17.05
C LYS A 73 -3.30 -13.11 -15.89
N GLY A 74 -4.51 -12.57 -15.93
CA GLY A 74 -5.53 -12.85 -14.92
C GLY A 74 -6.87 -12.22 -15.29
N GLU A 75 -7.81 -12.35 -14.37
CA GLU A 75 -9.17 -11.85 -14.48
C GLU A 75 -9.44 -10.87 -13.33
N ILE A 76 -10.30 -9.88 -13.58
CA ILE A 76 -10.84 -8.98 -12.57
C ILE A 76 -12.35 -9.04 -12.74
N GLU A 77 -13.07 -9.13 -11.63
CA GLU A 77 -14.50 -8.89 -11.61
C GLU A 77 -14.76 -7.46 -12.08
N GLU A 78 -15.35 -7.30 -13.26
CA GLU A 78 -15.68 -5.98 -13.78
C GLU A 78 -16.72 -5.32 -12.88
N LYS A 79 -16.25 -4.39 -12.04
CA LYS A 79 -17.11 -3.49 -11.29
C LYS A 79 -17.35 -2.25 -12.13
N GLU A 80 -18.59 -1.80 -12.23
CA GLU A 80 -18.93 -0.49 -12.80
C GLU A 80 -18.48 0.62 -11.84
N VAL A 81 -17.17 0.86 -11.78
CA VAL A 81 -16.58 1.95 -11.01
C VAL A 81 -16.04 2.98 -11.98
N SER A 82 -16.50 4.22 -11.82
CA SER A 82 -16.01 5.35 -12.61
C SER A 82 -14.51 5.59 -12.35
N SER A 83 -13.71 5.64 -13.40
CA SER A 83 -12.28 5.97 -13.35
C SER A 83 -12.04 7.30 -12.63
N PHE A 84 -12.87 8.31 -12.91
CA PHE A 84 -12.82 9.61 -12.23
C PHE A 84 -13.01 9.51 -10.71
N SER A 85 -13.93 8.64 -10.26
CA SER A 85 -14.15 8.43 -8.82
C SER A 85 -12.93 7.80 -8.13
N ILE A 86 -12.27 6.85 -8.80
CA ILE A 86 -11.04 6.22 -8.30
C ILE A 86 -9.93 7.26 -8.21
N ILE A 87 -9.71 8.03 -9.27
CA ILE A 87 -8.66 9.07 -9.33
C ILE A 87 -8.84 10.07 -8.18
N ASN A 88 -10.05 10.62 -8.01
CA ASN A 88 -10.32 11.58 -6.94
C ASN A 88 -10.10 10.99 -5.54
N LYS A 89 -10.52 9.74 -5.33
CA LYS A 89 -10.31 9.05 -4.06
C LYS A 89 -8.82 8.89 -3.74
N ILE A 90 -8.01 8.51 -4.72
CA ILE A 90 -6.56 8.36 -4.54
C ILE A 90 -5.90 9.71 -4.29
N GLN A 91 -6.23 10.75 -5.05
CA GLN A 91 -5.69 12.10 -4.84
C GLN A 91 -6.06 12.65 -3.46
N SER A 92 -7.31 12.47 -3.02
CA SER A 92 -7.74 12.86 -1.66
C SER A 92 -6.96 12.11 -0.59
N LYS A 93 -6.81 10.79 -0.74
CA LYS A 93 -6.03 9.96 0.19
C LYS A 93 -4.57 10.41 0.26
N ILE A 94 -3.92 10.67 -0.87
CA ILE A 94 -2.53 11.15 -0.89
C ILE A 94 -2.43 12.51 -0.20
N LYS A 95 -3.39 13.41 -0.44
CA LYS A 95 -3.44 14.73 0.23
C LYS A 95 -3.60 14.59 1.74
N GLU A 96 -4.41 13.65 2.22
CA GLU A 96 -4.54 13.36 3.66
C GLU A 96 -3.25 12.76 4.23
N LEU A 97 -2.66 11.79 3.55
CA LEU A 97 -1.38 11.17 3.95
C LEU A 97 -0.23 12.18 3.99
N LYS A 98 -0.20 13.17 3.09
CA LYS A 98 0.78 14.27 3.11
C LYS A 98 0.64 15.16 4.36
N LYS A 99 -0.55 15.24 4.98
CA LYS A 99 -0.77 15.97 6.25
C LYS A 99 -0.33 15.16 7.47
N LEU A 100 -0.29 13.83 7.35
CA LEU A 100 0.12 12.94 8.43
C LEU A 100 1.66 12.86 8.48
N ASN A 101 2.24 13.36 9.57
CA ASN A 101 3.69 13.33 9.80
C ASN A 101 4.19 12.00 10.40
N GLN A 102 3.33 11.02 10.66
CA GLN A 102 3.75 9.74 11.27
C GLN A 102 4.19 8.73 10.21
N ILE A 103 5.45 8.31 10.29
CA ILE A 103 6.08 7.32 9.41
C ILE A 103 6.00 5.90 10.00
N GLU A 104 5.91 5.79 11.33
CA GLU A 104 5.90 4.53 12.05
C GLU A 104 4.93 4.62 13.24
N LEU A 105 4.04 3.64 13.35
CA LEU A 105 3.13 3.49 14.49
C LEU A 105 3.45 2.16 15.15
N VAL A 106 4.03 2.22 16.35
CA VAL A 106 4.25 1.05 17.20
C VAL A 106 3.28 1.16 18.37
N ILE A 107 2.47 0.12 18.56
CA ILE A 107 1.49 0.04 19.63
C ILE A 107 1.96 -1.06 20.58
N TYR A 108 2.04 -0.76 21.88
CA TYR A 108 2.33 -1.73 22.94
C TYR A 108 1.06 -1.92 23.78
N PRO A 109 0.22 -2.92 23.47
CA PRO A 109 -1.07 -3.09 24.14
C PRO A 109 -0.96 -3.37 25.64
N SER A 110 0.14 -4.02 26.05
CA SER A 110 0.54 -4.20 27.44
C SER A 110 2.06 -4.13 27.50
N MET A 111 2.56 -3.57 28.59
CA MET A 111 3.98 -3.53 28.89
C MET A 111 4.40 -4.74 29.74
N TYR A 112 3.43 -5.56 30.16
CA TYR A 112 3.70 -6.80 30.89
C TYR A 112 4.49 -7.78 30.04
N CYS A 113 5.55 -8.32 30.63
CA CYS A 113 6.36 -9.37 30.02
C CYS A 113 6.83 -10.31 31.12
N ASN A 114 6.47 -11.59 31.02
CA ASN A 114 6.82 -12.64 31.96
C ASN A 114 8.31 -13.08 31.91
N LEU A 115 9.14 -12.40 31.11
CA LEU A 115 10.57 -12.66 30.97
C LEU A 115 11.41 -11.45 31.37
N HIS A 116 12.57 -11.70 31.97
CA HIS A 116 13.51 -10.69 32.47
C HIS A 116 14.85 -10.68 31.70
N CYS A 117 14.80 -10.41 30.40
CA CYS A 117 16.01 -10.25 29.59
C CYS A 117 16.86 -9.04 30.01
N GLY A 118 18.16 -9.25 30.25
CA GLY A 118 19.12 -8.20 30.63
C GLY A 118 19.47 -7.19 29.53
N PHE A 119 19.14 -7.49 28.27
CA PHE A 119 19.30 -6.59 27.12
C PHE A 119 18.02 -5.85 26.73
N CYS A 120 16.89 -6.12 27.40
CA CYS A 120 15.63 -5.49 27.06
C CYS A 120 15.55 -4.08 27.69
N PHE A 121 15.29 -3.08 26.84
CA PHE A 121 15.29 -1.67 27.19
C PHE A 121 14.05 -1.22 27.99
N LEU A 122 13.06 -2.10 28.15
CA LEU A 122 11.88 -1.84 28.98
C LEU A 122 12.24 -2.07 30.46
N ALA A 123 12.33 -0.94 31.19
CA ALA A 123 12.77 -0.87 32.57
C ALA A 123 11.76 -1.48 33.57
N ASN A 124 10.46 -1.21 33.38
CA ASN A 124 9.38 -1.77 34.18
C ASN A 124 8.45 -2.57 33.27
N ARG A 125 8.20 -3.83 33.63
CA ARG A 125 7.40 -4.81 32.88
C ARG A 125 6.20 -5.31 33.70
N GLU A 126 5.80 -4.52 34.68
CA GLU A 126 4.65 -4.79 35.53
C GLU A 126 3.55 -3.83 35.11
N ASP A 127 2.44 -4.37 34.64
CA ASP A 127 1.18 -3.65 34.54
C ASP A 127 0.39 -4.03 35.80
N GLU A 128 0.13 -3.08 36.70
CA GLU A 128 -0.57 -3.33 37.98
C GLU A 128 -2.01 -3.89 37.81
N ASN A 129 -2.55 -3.85 36.59
CA ASN A 129 -3.92 -4.25 36.26
C ASN A 129 -4.02 -5.38 35.21
N VAL A 130 -3.01 -6.25 35.09
CA VAL A 130 -3.15 -7.44 34.21
C VAL A 130 -3.97 -8.50 34.92
N HIS A 131 -5.21 -8.69 34.45
CA HIS A 131 -5.94 -9.92 34.68
C HIS A 131 -5.33 -11.00 33.79
N LEU A 132 -4.51 -11.87 34.39
CA LEU A 132 -4.09 -13.10 33.72
C LEU A 132 -5.34 -13.92 33.44
N ALA A 133 -5.47 -14.46 32.23
CA ALA A 133 -6.49 -15.45 31.96
C ALA A 133 -6.14 -16.69 32.79
N ASP A 134 -7.04 -17.12 33.67
CA ASP A 134 -6.89 -18.37 34.41
C ASP A 134 -6.80 -19.54 33.41
N ASP A 135 -5.89 -20.49 33.68
CA ASP A 135 -5.67 -21.72 32.88
C ASP A 135 -6.92 -22.62 32.80
#